data_AF-A0A7J9X0T7-F1
#
_entry.id   AF-A0A7J9X0T7-F1
#
_cell.length_a   1.000
_cell.length_b   1.000
_cell.length_c   1.000
_cell.angle_alpha   90.00
_cell.angle_beta   90.00
_cell.angle_gamma   90.00
#
_symmetry.space_group_name_H-M   'P 1'
#
loop_
_entity.id
_entity.type
_entity.pdbx_description
1 polymer ?
#
loop_
_entity_poly.entity_id
_entity_poly.type
_entity_poly.pdbx_seq_one_letter_code
_entity_poly.pdbx_strand_id
1 'polypeptide(L)'
;MWKTAPRPFGSRSTAPLRELSRCMTRFVPPRPRTVAALRRQGAKEIIMLTGDNAAAAERVAKQCDVDRVFAEILPTEKVDLVRELQRSGRKVMLVGDGVNDAPALAAANLGIAMGHRGTDIALETADIVLVNDSIELLPGLMKVSRRANRLVRHNLVFAFAMITLLVTLDLAGRLPLPLGVVGHEGSTMLVALNGLRVLGALPDKAE
;
A
#
# COMPACT_ATOMS: atom_id res chain seq x y z
N MET A 1 5.13 -5.97 42.25
CA MET A 1 5.05 -6.87 41.09
C MET A 1 3.98 -6.33 40.15
N TRP A 2 4.28 -5.26 39.41
CA TRP A 2 3.36 -4.64 38.44
C TRP A 2 4.00 -4.80 37.06
N LYS A 3 3.29 -5.47 36.15
CA LYS A 3 3.71 -5.76 34.79
C LYS A 3 3.87 -4.45 33.99
N THR A 4 4.93 -4.46 33.18
CA THR A 4 5.32 -3.51 32.14
C THR A 4 4.19 -2.75 31.47
N ALA A 5 4.31 -1.42 31.46
CA ALA A 5 3.53 -0.51 30.64
C ALA A 5 3.66 -0.85 29.13
N PRO A 6 2.60 -0.67 28.32
CA PRO A 6 2.68 -0.84 26.87
C PRO A 6 3.66 0.17 26.28
N ARG A 7 4.51 -0.30 25.34
CA ARG A 7 5.48 0.56 24.62
C ARG A 7 4.73 1.60 23.79
N PRO A 8 5.26 2.83 23.64
CA PRO A 8 4.62 3.86 22.84
C PRO A 8 4.60 3.43 21.37
N PHE A 9 3.46 3.64 20.72
CA PHE A 9 3.29 3.52 19.27
C PHE A 9 4.38 4.33 18.56
N GLY A 10 5.40 3.64 18.04
CA GLY A 10 6.41 4.24 17.18
C GLY A 10 5.74 4.82 15.94
N SER A 11 6.03 6.09 15.66
CA SER A 11 5.54 6.84 14.51
C SER A 11 5.80 6.09 13.19
N ARG A 12 4.77 5.39 12.67
CA ARG A 12 4.83 4.83 11.31
C ARG A 12 4.71 6.00 10.33
N SER A 13 5.69 6.09 9.43
CA SER A 13 5.71 7.06 8.35
C SER A 13 4.44 6.90 7.49
N THR A 14 3.58 7.91 7.50
CA THR A 14 2.46 8.09 6.57
C THR A 14 3.00 8.48 5.18
N ALA A 15 3.87 7.64 4.62
CA ALA A 15 4.43 7.91 3.30
C ALA A 15 3.31 7.80 2.26
N PRO A 16 3.05 8.84 1.45
CA PRO A 16 2.00 8.80 0.43
C PRO A 16 2.27 7.65 -0.55
N LEU A 17 1.25 6.80 -0.79
CA LEU A 17 1.27 5.56 -1.60
C LEU A 17 1.86 5.70 -3.04
N ARG A 18 2.22 6.91 -3.48
CA ARG A 18 3.08 7.14 -4.66
C ARG A 18 4.45 6.49 -4.53
N GLU A 19 4.99 6.36 -3.31
CA GLU A 19 6.34 5.84 -3.08
C GLU A 19 6.43 4.31 -3.03
N LEU A 20 5.32 3.60 -2.83
CA LEU A 20 5.25 2.12 -2.84
C LEU A 20 5.47 1.50 -4.22
N SER A 21 5.81 2.31 -5.22
CA SER A 21 6.15 1.90 -6.59
C SER A 21 7.58 1.34 -6.73
N ARG A 22 8.20 0.84 -5.64
CA ARG A 22 9.62 0.48 -5.65
C ARG A 22 9.94 -0.81 -4.87
N CYS A 23 9.56 -1.94 -5.45
CA CYS A 23 10.02 -3.32 -5.16
C CYS A 23 8.98 -4.15 -4.41
N MET A 24 8.63 -5.29 -5.00
CA MET A 24 7.66 -6.24 -4.48
C MET A 24 8.37 -7.58 -4.26
N THR A 25 8.13 -8.20 -3.12
CA THR A 25 8.74 -9.49 -2.76
C THR A 25 7.62 -10.44 -2.30
N ARG A 26 7.59 -11.72 -2.72
CA ARG A 26 6.36 -12.56 -2.70
C ARG A 26 6.59 -14.06 -2.41
N PHE A 27 5.61 -14.69 -1.73
CA PHE A 27 5.61 -16.11 -1.28
C PHE A 27 4.59 -17.07 -1.97
N VAL A 28 3.69 -16.61 -2.85
CA VAL A 28 2.72 -17.50 -3.57
C VAL A 28 2.85 -17.28 -5.09
N PRO A 29 2.89 -18.29 -5.98
CA PRO A 29 3.11 -18.06 -7.41
C PRO A 29 2.02 -17.24 -8.11
N PRO A 30 2.33 -16.06 -8.68
CA PRO A 30 1.40 -15.37 -9.58
C PRO A 30 1.23 -16.11 -10.88
N ARG A 31 0.05 -16.00 -11.48
CA ARG A 31 -0.03 -16.15 -12.94
C ARG A 31 0.86 -15.08 -13.60
N PRO A 32 1.59 -15.37 -14.70
CA PRO A 32 2.47 -14.38 -15.34
C PRO A 32 1.73 -13.10 -15.78
N ARG A 33 0.43 -13.20 -16.10
CA ARG A 33 -0.43 -12.02 -16.34
C ARG A 33 -0.51 -11.07 -15.13
N THR A 34 -0.49 -11.59 -13.91
CA THR A 34 -0.50 -10.82 -12.67
C THR A 34 0.83 -10.09 -12.48
N VAL A 35 1.97 -10.74 -12.75
CA VAL A 35 3.30 -10.11 -12.73
C VAL A 35 3.36 -8.95 -13.73
N ALA A 36 2.94 -9.18 -14.97
CA ALA A 36 2.88 -8.13 -15.98
C ALA A 36 1.95 -6.97 -15.58
N ALA A 37 0.82 -7.26 -14.92
CA ALA A 37 -0.08 -6.23 -14.40
C ALA A 37 0.55 -5.44 -13.25
N LEU A 38 1.28 -6.09 -12.35
CA LEU A 38 2.01 -5.44 -11.25
C LEU A 38 3.14 -4.53 -11.79
N ARG A 39 3.89 -4.98 -12.80
CA ARG A 39 4.89 -4.17 -13.49
C ARG A 39 4.25 -2.93 -14.13
N ARG A 40 3.10 -3.07 -14.79
CA ARG A 40 2.30 -1.93 -15.31
C ARG A 40 1.81 -1.00 -14.20
N GLN A 41 1.55 -1.53 -13.01
CA GLN A 41 1.31 -0.75 -11.80
C GLN A 41 2.60 -0.28 -11.12
N GLY A 42 3.75 -0.27 -11.81
CA GLY A 42 4.99 0.34 -11.34
C GLY A 42 5.82 -0.53 -10.38
N ALA A 43 5.54 -1.82 -10.24
CA ALA A 43 6.48 -2.73 -9.59
C ALA A 43 7.76 -2.83 -10.44
N LYS A 44 8.89 -2.35 -9.90
CA LYS A 44 10.18 -2.34 -10.62
C LYS A 44 10.89 -3.69 -10.64
N GLU A 45 10.74 -4.43 -9.55
CA GLU A 45 11.38 -5.73 -9.35
C GLU A 45 10.42 -6.57 -8.53
N ILE A 46 10.25 -7.83 -8.96
CA ILE A 46 9.40 -8.84 -8.35
C ILE A 46 10.32 -10.00 -7.94
N ILE A 47 10.49 -10.14 -6.63
CA ILE A 47 11.38 -11.12 -6.02
C ILE A 47 10.52 -12.23 -5.39
N MET A 48 10.84 -13.49 -5.65
CA MET A 48 10.22 -14.62 -4.97
C MET A 48 11.07 -15.05 -3.78
N LEU A 49 10.42 -15.24 -2.63
CA LEU A 49 11.02 -15.76 -1.40
C LEU A 49 10.33 -17.07 -1.06
N THR A 50 11.07 -18.14 -0.82
CA THR A 50 10.51 -19.42 -0.37
C THR A 50 11.48 -20.21 0.48
N GLY A 51 10.94 -20.97 1.43
CA GLY A 51 11.69 -21.99 2.18
C GLY A 51 11.78 -23.32 1.45
N ASP A 52 11.12 -23.45 0.29
CA ASP A 52 11.24 -24.64 -0.57
C ASP A 52 12.63 -24.75 -1.18
N ASN A 53 12.96 -25.95 -1.65
CA ASN A 53 14.21 -26.20 -2.34
C ASN A 53 14.38 -25.39 -3.63
N ALA A 54 15.63 -25.13 -4.01
CA ALA A 54 15.97 -24.33 -5.18
C ALA A 54 15.32 -24.83 -6.48
N ALA A 55 15.28 -26.16 -6.69
CA ALA A 55 14.73 -26.75 -7.90
C ALA A 55 13.20 -26.53 -8.05
N ALA A 56 12.45 -26.57 -6.95
CA ALA A 56 11.03 -26.24 -6.94
C ALA A 56 10.81 -24.75 -7.16
N ALA A 57 11.57 -23.92 -6.44
CA ALA A 57 11.48 -22.47 -6.52
C ALA A 57 11.77 -21.95 -7.95
N GLU A 58 12.84 -22.43 -8.60
CA GLU A 58 13.19 -22.00 -9.95
C GLU A 58 12.14 -22.39 -11.00
N ARG A 59 11.53 -23.57 -10.88
CA ARG A 59 10.46 -24.01 -11.80
C ARG A 59 9.28 -23.06 -11.72
N VAL A 60 8.86 -22.73 -10.51
CA VAL A 60 7.75 -21.82 -10.26
C VAL A 60 8.08 -20.41 -10.75
N ALA A 61 9.27 -19.92 -10.43
CA ALA A 61 9.73 -18.60 -10.85
C ALA A 61 9.73 -18.41 -12.37
N LYS A 62 10.18 -19.41 -13.12
CA LYS A 62 10.14 -19.42 -14.59
C LYS A 62 8.72 -19.34 -15.14
N GLN A 63 7.76 -20.00 -14.50
CA GLN A 63 6.35 -19.93 -14.90
C GLN A 63 5.72 -18.57 -14.61
N CYS A 64 6.16 -17.91 -13.54
CA CYS A 64 5.61 -16.65 -13.08
C CYS A 64 6.26 -15.41 -13.72
N ASP A 65 7.43 -15.54 -14.35
CA ASP A 65 8.22 -14.43 -14.91
C ASP A 65 8.72 -13.42 -13.84
N VAL A 66 9.19 -13.94 -12.69
CA VAL A 66 9.77 -13.13 -11.62
C VAL A 66 11.24 -12.78 -11.92
N ASP A 67 11.73 -11.66 -11.39
CA ASP A 67 13.08 -11.17 -11.67
C ASP A 67 14.16 -11.94 -10.90
N ARG A 68 13.87 -12.32 -9.66
CA ARG A 68 14.80 -13.03 -8.76
C ARG A 68 14.08 -14.01 -7.85
N VAL A 69 14.82 -15.00 -7.39
CA VAL A 69 14.35 -16.02 -6.44
C VAL A 69 15.38 -16.18 -5.34
N PHE A 70 14.91 -16.24 -4.11
CA PHE A 70 15.67 -16.79 -2.99
C PHE A 70 14.89 -18.00 -2.45
N ALA A 71 15.53 -19.16 -2.52
CA ALA A 71 15.01 -20.44 -2.09
C ALA A 71 15.74 -20.89 -0.81
N GLU A 72 15.17 -21.86 -0.09
CA GLU A 72 15.75 -22.44 1.13
C GLU A 72 16.05 -21.40 2.23
N ILE A 73 15.35 -20.26 2.22
CA ILE A 73 15.60 -19.18 3.18
C ILE A 73 14.81 -19.36 4.47
N LEU A 74 15.45 -19.00 5.58
CA LEU A 74 14.88 -18.98 6.92
C LEU A 74 13.99 -17.73 7.13
N PRO A 75 13.04 -17.77 8.09
CA PRO A 75 12.22 -16.61 8.44
C PRO A 75 13.03 -15.36 8.80
N THR A 76 14.17 -15.52 9.48
CA THR A 76 15.07 -14.42 9.84
C THR A 76 15.71 -13.78 8.61
N GLU A 77 16.13 -14.59 7.64
CA GLU A 77 16.76 -14.13 6.40
C GLU A 77 15.76 -13.35 5.53
N LYS A 78 14.47 -13.70 5.57
CA LYS A 78 13.41 -12.90 4.92
C LYS A 78 13.40 -11.47 5.45
N VAL A 79 13.47 -11.29 6.77
CA VAL A 79 13.48 -9.97 7.41
C VAL A 79 14.73 -9.18 7.04
N ASP A 80 15.89 -9.84 7.04
CA ASP A 80 17.15 -9.20 6.71
C ASP A 80 17.19 -8.73 5.26
N LEU A 81 16.68 -9.53 4.33
CA LEU A 81 16.54 -9.14 2.93
C LEU A 81 15.59 -7.95 2.74
N VAL A 82 14.44 -7.94 3.44
CA VAL A 82 13.51 -6.80 3.40
C VAL A 82 14.24 -5.53 3.86
N ARG A 83 14.99 -5.60 4.96
CA ARG A 83 15.76 -4.46 5.49
C ARG A 83 16.89 -4.04 4.56
N GLU A 84 17.59 -4.98 3.95
CA GLU A 84 18.64 -4.69 2.97
C GLU A 84 18.07 -3.94 1.76
N LEU A 85 16.97 -4.44 1.19
CA LEU A 85 16.28 -3.76 0.10
C LEU A 85 15.85 -2.35 0.52
N GLN A 86 15.32 -2.17 1.72
CA GLN A 86 14.97 -0.84 2.24
C GLN A 86 16.18 0.09 2.40
N ARG A 87 17.31 -0.42 2.91
CA ARG A 87 18.58 0.35 3.02
C ARG A 87 19.11 0.79 1.66
N SER A 88 18.85 0.02 0.60
CA SER A 88 19.16 0.43 -0.78
C SER A 88 18.22 1.50 -1.35
N GLY A 89 17.34 2.10 -0.53
CA GLY A 89 16.41 3.15 -0.92
C GLY A 89 15.15 2.63 -1.62
N ARG A 90 14.86 1.32 -1.53
CA ARG A 90 13.65 0.71 -2.09
C ARG A 90 12.51 0.73 -1.07
N LYS A 91 11.28 0.68 -1.56
CA LYS A 91 10.05 0.60 -0.75
C LYS A 91 9.42 -0.78 -0.95
N VAL A 92 9.60 -1.65 0.03
CA VAL A 92 9.27 -3.06 -0.10
C VAL A 92 7.80 -3.30 0.22
N MET A 93 7.07 -3.87 -0.73
CA MET A 93 5.77 -4.50 -0.49
C MET A 93 5.96 -6.02 -0.40
N LEU A 94 5.60 -6.61 0.74
CA LEU A 94 5.71 -8.04 0.97
C LEU A 94 4.33 -8.68 1.01
N VAL A 95 4.17 -9.83 0.35
CA VAL A 95 2.94 -10.63 0.35
C VAL A 95 3.24 -12.02 0.87
N GLY A 96 2.57 -12.44 1.94
CA GLY A 96 2.77 -13.73 2.62
C GLY A 96 1.49 -14.29 3.24
N ASP A 97 1.55 -15.53 3.71
CA ASP A 97 0.39 -16.24 4.26
C ASP A 97 0.65 -16.86 5.65
N GLY A 98 1.90 -17.02 6.08
CA GLY A 98 2.23 -17.78 7.29
C GLY A 98 2.73 -16.98 8.51
N VAL A 99 2.81 -17.68 9.65
CA VAL A 99 3.50 -17.20 10.87
C VAL A 99 4.95 -16.82 10.55
N ASN A 100 5.57 -17.59 9.66
CA ASN A 100 6.96 -17.38 9.21
C ASN A 100 7.15 -16.06 8.46
N ASP A 101 6.09 -15.52 7.86
CA ASP A 101 6.15 -14.25 7.13
C ASP A 101 5.81 -13.06 8.00
N ALA A 102 5.14 -13.24 9.14
CA ALA A 102 4.71 -12.14 9.99
C ALA A 102 5.85 -11.17 10.37
N PRO A 103 7.04 -11.63 10.82
CA PRO A 103 8.16 -10.72 11.11
C PRO A 103 8.62 -9.91 9.89
N ALA A 104 8.59 -10.52 8.69
CA ALA A 104 8.98 -9.85 7.45
C ALA A 104 7.88 -8.90 6.94
N LEU A 105 6.61 -9.25 7.14
CA LEU A 105 5.45 -8.40 6.86
C LEU A 105 5.49 -7.15 7.73
N ALA A 106 5.83 -7.29 9.02
CA ALA A 106 6.03 -6.17 9.94
C ALA A 106 7.18 -5.25 9.52
N ALA A 107 8.24 -5.82 8.93
CA ALA A 107 9.42 -5.06 8.51
C ALA A 107 9.23 -4.35 7.17
N ALA A 108 8.33 -4.84 6.32
CA ALA A 108 8.06 -4.26 5.00
C ALA A 108 7.47 -2.84 5.10
N ASN A 109 7.55 -2.07 4.02
CA ASN A 109 6.86 -0.78 3.95
C ASN A 109 5.35 -0.96 3.77
N LEU A 110 4.95 -2.10 3.21
CA LEU A 110 3.57 -2.54 3.11
C LEU A 110 3.53 -4.06 3.23
N GLY A 111 2.97 -4.57 4.32
CA GLY A 111 2.72 -5.99 4.52
C GLY A 111 1.32 -6.37 4.05
N ILE A 112 1.21 -7.41 3.22
CA ILE A 112 -0.06 -7.94 2.74
C ILE A 112 -0.16 -9.42 3.14
N ALA A 113 -1.18 -9.75 3.93
CA ALA A 113 -1.48 -11.13 4.30
C ALA A 113 -2.58 -11.72 3.40
N MET A 114 -2.51 -13.02 3.15
CA MET A 114 -3.59 -13.82 2.56
C MET A 114 -4.62 -14.13 3.65
N GLY A 115 -5.92 -14.04 3.35
CA GLY A 115 -7.01 -14.15 4.32
C GLY A 115 -7.29 -15.57 4.80
N HIS A 116 -7.65 -16.50 3.90
CA HIS A 116 -8.03 -17.86 4.30
C HIS A 116 -6.81 -18.76 4.57
N ARG A 117 -5.69 -18.47 3.90
CA ARG A 117 -4.40 -19.13 4.16
C ARG A 117 -3.57 -18.45 5.25
N GLY A 118 -4.00 -17.27 5.68
CA GLY A 118 -3.38 -16.45 6.70
C GLY A 118 -3.42 -17.06 8.08
N THR A 119 -2.27 -17.14 8.74
CA THR A 119 -2.25 -17.39 10.20
C THR A 119 -2.69 -16.14 10.96
N ASP A 120 -3.34 -16.27 12.12
CA ASP A 120 -3.83 -15.13 12.91
C ASP A 120 -2.75 -14.06 13.16
N ILE A 121 -1.51 -14.50 13.41
CA ILE A 121 -0.36 -13.62 13.61
C ILE A 121 -0.04 -12.81 12.35
N ALA A 122 -0.13 -13.40 11.16
CA ALA A 122 0.09 -12.70 9.91
C ALA A 122 -1.02 -11.68 9.62
N LEU A 123 -2.27 -12.03 9.94
CA LEU A 123 -3.44 -11.15 9.79
C LEU A 123 -3.37 -9.92 10.70
N GLU A 124 -2.94 -10.10 11.95
CA GLU A 124 -2.75 -8.99 12.90
C GLU A 124 -1.58 -8.08 12.52
N THR A 125 -0.57 -8.65 11.86
CA THR A 125 0.68 -7.93 11.53
C THR A 125 0.60 -7.15 10.22
N ALA A 126 -0.18 -7.64 9.25
CA ALA A 126 -0.26 -7.04 7.92
C ALA A 126 -1.05 -5.72 7.90
N ASP A 127 -0.69 -4.82 7.00
CA ASP A 127 -1.42 -3.58 6.78
C ASP A 127 -2.69 -3.82 5.93
N ILE A 128 -2.67 -4.87 5.09
CA ILE A 128 -3.77 -5.25 4.19
C ILE A 128 -3.97 -6.76 4.23
N VAL A 129 -5.24 -7.19 4.28
CA VAL A 129 -5.62 -8.60 4.19
C VAL A 129 -6.37 -8.87 2.89
N LEU A 130 -5.89 -9.82 2.09
CA LEU A 130 -6.56 -10.31 0.90
C LEU A 130 -7.54 -11.43 1.27
N VAL A 131 -8.79 -11.05 1.52
CA VAL A 131 -9.85 -12.00 1.93
C VAL A 131 -9.96 -13.17 0.95
N ASN A 132 -9.86 -12.96 -0.36
CA ASN A 132 -10.09 -14.01 -1.36
C ASN A 132 -8.85 -14.85 -1.73
N ASP A 133 -7.73 -14.71 -1.02
CA ASP A 133 -6.44 -15.38 -1.31
C ASP A 133 -5.99 -15.27 -2.77
N SER A 134 -6.41 -14.19 -3.44
CA SER A 134 -6.17 -13.98 -4.87
C SER A 134 -5.29 -12.77 -5.05
N ILE A 135 -4.06 -13.03 -5.47
CA ILE A 135 -3.05 -12.00 -5.67
C ILE A 135 -3.26 -11.31 -7.02
N GLU A 136 -4.13 -11.88 -7.86
CA GLU A 136 -4.71 -11.26 -9.04
C GLU A 136 -5.45 -9.95 -8.70
N LEU A 137 -5.87 -9.76 -7.43
CA LEU A 137 -6.51 -8.54 -6.96
C LEU A 137 -5.52 -7.39 -6.70
N LEU A 138 -4.22 -7.68 -6.49
CA LEU A 138 -3.23 -6.66 -6.15
C LEU A 138 -3.09 -5.54 -7.21
N PRO A 139 -3.02 -5.83 -8.52
CA PRO A 139 -3.02 -4.77 -9.52
C PRO A 139 -4.25 -3.84 -9.43
N GLY A 140 -5.42 -4.40 -9.14
CA GLY A 140 -6.66 -3.64 -8.94
C GLY A 140 -6.57 -2.74 -7.70
N LEU A 141 -6.13 -3.30 -6.57
CA LEU A 141 -5.88 -2.56 -5.33
C LEU A 141 -4.91 -1.39 -5.55
N MET A 142 -3.78 -1.61 -6.23
CA MET A 142 -2.81 -0.57 -6.55
C MET A 142 -3.42 0.54 -7.44
N LYS A 143 -4.27 0.17 -8.39
CA LYS A 143 -4.96 1.13 -9.28
C LYS A 143 -5.94 2.02 -8.49
N VAL A 144 -6.77 1.43 -7.63
CA VAL A 144 -7.71 2.16 -6.77
C VAL A 144 -6.97 3.08 -5.81
N SER A 145 -5.95 2.55 -5.13
CA SER A 145 -5.07 3.30 -4.22
C SER A 145 -4.48 4.55 -4.88
N ARG A 146 -3.95 4.43 -6.10
CA ARG A 146 -3.40 5.57 -6.86
C ARG A 146 -4.45 6.61 -7.24
N ARG A 147 -5.65 6.16 -7.62
CA ARG A 147 -6.75 7.06 -7.96
C ARG A 147 -7.21 7.84 -6.73
N ALA A 148 -7.40 7.15 -5.60
CA ALA A 148 -7.74 7.77 -4.33
C ALA A 148 -6.69 8.82 -3.93
N ASN A 149 -5.40 8.48 -4.01
CA ASN A 149 -4.32 9.43 -3.70
C ASN A 149 -4.29 10.65 -4.61
N ARG A 150 -4.58 10.49 -5.90
CA ARG A 150 -4.67 11.63 -6.82
C ARG A 150 -5.81 12.57 -6.43
N LEU A 151 -6.95 11.99 -6.04
CA LEU A 151 -8.11 12.75 -5.58
C LEU A 151 -7.81 13.50 -4.29
N VAL A 152 -7.21 12.85 -3.29
CA VAL A 152 -6.79 13.49 -2.04
C VAL A 152 -5.86 14.68 -2.32
N ARG A 153 -4.90 14.53 -3.23
CA ARG A 153 -4.00 15.64 -3.59
C ARG A 153 -4.74 16.79 -4.27
N HIS A 154 -5.68 16.52 -5.17
CA HIS A 154 -6.50 17.56 -5.77
C HIS A 154 -7.35 18.29 -4.73
N ASN A 155 -7.99 17.54 -3.81
CA ASN A 155 -8.77 18.11 -2.71
C ASN A 155 -7.91 19.00 -1.82
N LEU A 156 -6.69 18.56 -1.49
CA LEU A 156 -5.78 19.33 -0.65
C LEU A 156 -5.30 20.60 -1.35
N VAL A 157 -4.92 20.52 -2.63
CA VAL A 157 -4.53 21.71 -3.42
C VAL A 157 -5.69 22.70 -3.52
N PHE A 158 -6.90 22.21 -3.79
CA PHE A 158 -8.10 23.05 -3.85
C PHE A 158 -8.41 23.71 -2.50
N ALA A 159 -8.38 22.95 -1.40
CA ALA A 159 -8.61 23.47 -0.06
C ALA A 159 -7.58 24.55 0.31
N PHE A 160 -6.30 24.31 0.05
CA PHE A 160 -5.25 25.31 0.27
C PHE A 160 -5.47 26.56 -0.59
N ALA A 161 -5.79 26.41 -1.87
CA ALA A 161 -6.07 27.53 -2.74
C ALA A 161 -7.25 28.39 -2.25
N MET A 162 -8.33 27.75 -1.80
CA MET A 162 -9.49 28.43 -1.23
C MET A 162 -9.15 29.18 0.06
N ILE A 163 -8.41 28.54 0.99
CA ILE A 163 -7.97 29.19 2.23
C ILE A 163 -7.09 30.41 1.91
N THR A 164 -6.09 30.25 1.03
CA THR A 164 -5.20 31.36 0.64
C THR A 164 -5.98 32.50 -0.01
N LEU A 165 -6.95 32.19 -0.89
CA LEU A 165 -7.79 33.19 -1.55
C LEU A 165 -8.63 33.98 -0.54
N LEU A 166 -9.35 33.29 0.36
CA LEU A 166 -10.22 33.93 1.35
C LEU A 166 -9.41 34.79 2.31
N VAL A 167 -8.29 34.29 2.84
CA VAL A 167 -7.39 35.04 3.71
C VAL A 167 -6.85 36.30 3.01
N THR A 168 -6.46 36.19 1.73
CA THR A 168 -5.94 37.34 0.98
C THR A 168 -7.02 38.40 0.76
N LEU A 169 -8.26 38.00 0.44
CA LEU A 169 -9.37 38.93 0.27
C LEU A 169 -9.79 39.60 1.58
N ASP A 170 -9.77 38.85 2.68
CA ASP A 170 -10.04 39.35 4.03
C ASP A 170 -9.02 40.42 4.44
N LEU A 171 -7.72 40.12 4.29
CA LEU A 171 -6.64 41.08 4.56
C LEU A 171 -6.68 42.31 3.65
N ALA A 172 -7.16 42.18 2.41
CA ALA A 172 -7.36 43.30 1.51
C ALA A 172 -8.60 44.16 1.85
N GLY A 173 -9.41 43.78 2.85
CA GLY A 173 -10.66 44.44 3.21
C GLY A 173 -11.76 44.28 2.16
N ARG A 174 -11.66 43.26 1.29
CA ARG A 174 -12.55 43.03 0.14
C ARG A 174 -13.51 41.86 0.34
N LEU A 175 -13.53 41.23 1.52
CA LEU A 175 -14.35 40.06 1.80
C LEU A 175 -15.46 40.36 2.81
N PRO A 176 -16.72 40.52 2.37
CA PRO A 176 -17.86 40.53 3.27
C PRO A 176 -18.00 39.20 4.02
N LEU A 177 -18.30 39.25 5.34
CA LEU A 177 -18.44 38.06 6.19
C LEU A 177 -19.36 36.97 5.61
N PRO A 178 -20.56 37.28 5.06
CA PRO A 178 -21.43 36.25 4.50
C PRO A 178 -20.78 35.51 3.32
N LEU A 179 -20.04 36.22 2.46
CA LEU A 179 -19.34 35.62 1.33
C LEU A 179 -18.15 34.77 1.79
N GLY A 180 -17.46 35.17 2.86
CA GLY A 180 -16.40 34.37 3.47
C GLY A 180 -16.93 33.02 3.99
N VAL A 181 -18.06 33.04 4.71
CA VAL A 181 -18.71 31.82 5.23
C VAL A 181 -19.16 30.92 4.09
N VAL A 182 -19.87 31.46 3.09
CA VAL A 182 -20.31 30.68 1.93
C VAL A 182 -19.13 30.10 1.14
N GLY A 183 -18.03 30.85 0.99
CA GLY A 183 -16.82 30.37 0.33
C GLY A 183 -16.15 29.24 1.10
N HIS A 184 -16.05 29.35 2.42
CA HIS A 184 -15.47 28.32 3.28
C HIS A 184 -16.32 27.05 3.25
N GLU A 185 -17.60 27.14 3.63
CA GLU A 185 -18.48 25.98 3.74
C GLU A 185 -18.86 25.39 2.37
N GLY A 186 -18.99 26.24 1.35
CA GLY A 186 -19.19 25.77 -0.02
C GLY A 186 -18.00 24.96 -0.52
N SER A 187 -16.77 25.37 -0.19
CA SER A 187 -15.56 24.64 -0.58
C SER A 187 -15.43 23.28 0.12
N THR A 188 -15.82 23.17 1.40
CA THR A 188 -15.81 21.89 2.13
C THR A 188 -16.82 20.91 1.53
N MET A 189 -18.02 21.40 1.17
CA MET A 189 -19.03 20.61 0.44
C MET A 189 -18.49 20.09 -0.91
N LEU A 190 -17.82 20.93 -1.69
CA LEU A 190 -17.25 20.53 -2.98
C LEU A 190 -16.15 19.46 -2.83
N VAL A 191 -15.28 19.60 -1.83
CA VAL A 191 -14.25 18.61 -1.48
C VAL A 191 -14.87 17.27 -1.11
N ALA A 192 -15.94 17.29 -0.30
CA ALA A 192 -16.67 16.09 0.10
C ALA A 192 -17.32 15.40 -1.11
N LEU A 193 -18.03 16.15 -1.95
CA LEU A 193 -18.65 15.63 -3.17
C LEU A 193 -17.62 15.04 -4.14
N ASN A 194 -16.45 15.69 -4.27
CA ASN A 194 -15.37 15.15 -5.08
C ASN A 194 -14.85 13.82 -4.50
N GLY A 195 -14.75 13.70 -3.17
CA GLY A 195 -14.39 12.47 -2.48
C GLY A 195 -15.24 11.26 -2.87
N LEU A 196 -16.56 11.47 -3.03
CA LEU A 196 -17.51 10.41 -3.40
C LEU A 196 -17.25 9.81 -4.79
N ARG A 197 -16.54 10.49 -5.69
CA ARG A 197 -16.22 9.96 -7.03
C ARG A 197 -15.38 8.68 -7.02
N VAL A 198 -14.72 8.35 -5.92
CA VAL A 198 -13.97 7.09 -5.78
C VAL A 198 -14.91 5.89 -5.67
N LEU A 199 -16.13 6.06 -5.14
CA LEU A 199 -17.09 4.97 -4.95
C LEU A 199 -17.57 4.38 -6.28
N GLY A 200 -17.84 5.22 -7.28
CA GLY A 200 -18.21 4.77 -8.63
C GLY A 200 -17.05 4.17 -9.44
N ALA A 201 -15.85 4.05 -8.86
CA ALA A 201 -14.68 3.48 -9.51
C ALA A 201 -14.27 2.12 -8.93
N LEU A 202 -15.05 1.57 -8.00
CA LEU A 202 -14.86 0.20 -7.54
C LEU A 202 -15.10 -0.73 -8.74
N PRO A 203 -14.16 -1.64 -9.04
CA PRO A 203 -14.39 -2.63 -10.09
C PRO A 203 -15.65 -3.42 -9.75
N ASP A 204 -16.55 -3.57 -10.73
CA ASP A 204 -17.65 -4.53 -10.64
C ASP A 204 -17.08 -5.90 -10.28
N LYS A 205 -17.85 -6.67 -9.51
CA LYS A 205 -17.47 -8.01 -9.07
C LYS A 205 -16.87 -8.76 -10.27
N ALA A 206 -15.61 -9.17 -10.14
CA ALA A 206 -14.99 -10.04 -11.10
C ALA A 206 -15.84 -11.31 -11.18
N GLU A 207 -16.52 -11.51 -12.32
CA GLU A 207 -17.00 -12.81 -12.76
C GLU A 207 -15.82 -13.75 -13.06
#